data_AF-A0A9X2ACL6-F1
#
_entry.id   AF-A0A9X2ACL6-F1
#
_cell.length_a   1.000
_cell.length_b   1.000
_cell.length_c   1.000
_cell.angle_alpha   90.00
_cell.angle_beta   90.00
_cell.angle_gamma   90.00
#
_symmetry.space_group_name_H-M   'P 1'
#
loop_
_entity.id
_entity.type
_entity.pdbx_description
1 polymer ?
#
loop_
_entity_poly.entity_id
_entity_poly.type
_entity_poly.pdbx_seq_one_letter_code
_entity_poly.pdbx_strand_id
1 'polypeptide(L)'
;MIKKFLSLITILLSGLIAFINLREFYIIKMLEETENYPFGGEGPVPYYYKSSELYSKVVLVWGIIFLTILILGIITTIKDQNRIIRNLFIINLLLIGLNIIQAFL
;
A
#
# COMPACT_ATOMS: atom_id res chain seq x y z
N MET A 1 4.13 -6.25 -26.25
CA MET A 1 4.38 -7.26 -25.20
C MET A 1 4.81 -6.62 -23.89
N ILE A 2 5.93 -5.86 -23.84
CA ILE A 2 6.45 -5.21 -22.62
C ILE A 2 5.43 -4.31 -21.91
N LYS A 3 4.66 -3.50 -22.65
CA LYS A 3 3.63 -2.63 -22.05
C LYS A 3 2.56 -3.40 -21.25
N LYS A 4 1.98 -4.44 -21.86
CA LYS A 4 0.93 -5.25 -21.23
C LYS A 4 1.47 -5.93 -19.97
N PHE A 5 2.72 -6.35 -20.00
CA PHE A 5 3.44 -6.89 -18.86
C PHE A 5 3.63 -5.84 -17.74
N LEU A 6 4.12 -4.64 -18.06
CA LEU A 6 4.26 -3.54 -17.08
C LEU A 6 2.93 -3.12 -16.47
N SER A 7 1.88 -3.04 -17.29
CA SER A 7 0.52 -2.76 -16.85
C SER A 7 0.02 -3.82 -15.86
N LEU A 8 0.12 -5.10 -16.24
CA LEU A 8 -0.29 -6.22 -15.41
C LEU A 8 0.43 -6.21 -14.06
N ILE A 9 1.75 -6.06 -14.06
CA ILE A 9 2.54 -6.02 -12.81
C ILE A 9 2.16 -4.81 -11.96
N THR A 10 2.00 -3.63 -12.56
CA THR A 10 1.62 -2.41 -11.83
C THR A 10 0.28 -2.60 -11.12
N ILE A 11 -0.71 -3.13 -11.83
CA ILE A 11 -2.06 -3.40 -11.32
C ILE A 11 -2.01 -4.46 -10.22
N LEU A 12 -1.32 -5.59 -10.44
CA LEU A 12 -1.26 -6.67 -9.44
C LEU A 12 -0.55 -6.23 -8.16
N LEU A 13 0.61 -5.57 -8.27
CA LEU A 13 1.37 -5.12 -7.09
C LEU A 13 0.61 -4.05 -6.31
N SER A 14 0.09 -3.03 -7.00
CA SER A 14 -0.68 -1.96 -6.33
C SER A 14 -1.97 -2.50 -5.71
N GLY A 15 -2.66 -3.41 -6.40
CA GLY A 15 -3.88 -4.04 -5.87
C GLY A 15 -3.62 -4.91 -4.65
N LEU A 16 -2.56 -5.74 -4.67
CA LEU A 16 -2.19 -6.56 -3.53
C LEU A 16 -1.86 -5.70 -2.29
N ILE A 17 -1.05 -4.66 -2.46
CA ILE A 17 -0.60 -3.84 -1.33
C ILE A 17 -1.72 -2.94 -0.83
N ALA A 18 -2.55 -2.39 -1.72
CA ALA A 18 -3.77 -1.70 -1.32
C ALA A 18 -4.68 -2.62 -0.49
N PHE A 19 -4.91 -3.85 -0.94
CA PHE A 19 -5.73 -4.82 -0.24
C PHE A 19 -5.20 -5.14 1.16
N ILE A 20 -3.89 -5.43 1.29
CA ILE A 20 -3.26 -5.69 2.59
C ILE A 20 -3.50 -4.50 3.54
N ASN A 21 -3.16 -3.30 3.11
CA ASN A 21 -3.25 -2.10 3.95
C ASN A 21 -4.70 -1.74 4.33
N LEU A 22 -5.65 -1.84 3.40
CA LEU A 22 -7.06 -1.56 3.67
C LEU A 22 -7.70 -2.65 4.55
N ARG A 23 -7.26 -3.90 4.41
CA ARG A 23 -7.67 -5.00 5.30
C ARG A 23 -7.17 -4.75 6.72
N GLU A 24 -5.90 -4.38 6.89
CA GLU A 24 -5.35 -4.04 8.20
C GLU A 24 -6.07 -2.84 8.83
N PHE A 25 -6.39 -1.81 8.03
CA PHE A 25 -7.23 -0.71 8.49
C PHE A 25 -8.59 -1.19 9.00
N TYR A 26 -9.27 -2.05 8.23
CA TYR A 26 -10.57 -2.58 8.60
C TYR A 26 -10.52 -3.36 9.92
N ILE A 27 -9.54 -4.25 10.08
CA ILE A 27 -9.35 -5.06 11.30
C ILE A 27 -9.10 -4.16 12.50
N ILE A 28 -8.12 -3.26 12.42
CA ILE A 28 -7.73 -2.45 13.58
C ILE A 28 -8.76 -1.39 13.92
N LYS A 29 -9.34 -0.71 12.91
CA LYS A 29 -10.20 0.46 13.14
C LYS A 29 -11.68 0.14 13.24
N MET A 30 -12.16 -0.86 12.49
CA MET A 30 -13.59 -1.17 12.41
C MET A 30 -13.97 -2.38 13.26
N LEU A 31 -13.11 -3.41 13.32
CA LEU A 31 -13.33 -4.59 14.16
C LEU A 31 -12.71 -4.46 15.55
N GLU A 32 -11.83 -3.47 15.76
CA GLU A 32 -11.12 -3.22 17.03
C GLU A 32 -10.29 -4.41 17.52
N GLU A 33 -9.92 -5.32 16.61
CA GLU A 33 -9.12 -6.52 16.89
C GLU A 33 -7.64 -6.16 17.10
N THR A 34 -7.33 -5.70 18.31
CA THR A 34 -6.00 -5.16 18.65
C THR A 34 -5.14 -6.09 19.53
N GLU A 35 -5.73 -7.16 20.08
CA GLU A 35 -5.09 -8.06 21.07
C GLU A 35 -3.83 -8.77 20.55
N ASN A 36 -3.77 -9.02 19.24
CA ASN A 36 -2.64 -9.71 18.59
C ASN A 36 -1.55 -8.75 18.08
N TYR A 37 -1.68 -7.44 18.32
CA TYR A 37 -0.74 -6.44 17.84
C TYR A 37 0.13 -5.92 18.99
N PRO A 38 1.42 -5.65 18.75
CA PRO A 38 2.35 -5.17 19.78
C PRO A 38 2.18 -3.67 20.07
N PHE A 39 0.95 -3.19 20.16
CA PHE A 39 0.68 -1.77 20.41
C PHE A 39 1.13 -1.36 21.82
N GLY A 40 1.82 -0.22 21.91
CA GLY A 40 2.28 0.33 23.20
C GLY A 40 3.38 -0.49 23.89
N GLY A 41 3.96 -1.50 23.23
CA GLY A 41 5.00 -2.36 23.80
C GLY A 41 6.37 -1.68 23.90
N GLU A 42 7.12 -2.01 24.95
CA GLU A 42 8.53 -1.66 25.14
C GLU A 42 9.43 -2.65 24.35
N GLY A 43 9.50 -2.49 23.03
CA GLY A 43 10.34 -3.30 22.17
C GLY A 43 10.68 -2.59 20.88
N PRO A 44 11.61 -3.13 20.05
CA PRO A 44 11.91 -2.57 18.74
C PRO A 44 10.73 -2.83 17.80
N VAL A 45 9.71 -1.99 17.90
CA VAL A 45 8.56 -1.95 16.99
C VAL A 45 8.64 -0.67 16.15
N PRO A 46 8.20 -0.72 14.88
CA PRO A 46 8.13 0.45 14.04
C PRO A 46 7.32 1.58 14.69
N TYR A 47 7.65 2.83 14.37
CA TYR A 47 7.10 4.01 15.06
C TYR A 47 5.56 4.05 15.09
N TYR A 48 4.93 3.46 14.08
CA TYR A 48 3.48 3.49 13.89
C TYR A 48 2.73 2.48 14.78
N TYR A 49 3.43 1.59 15.49
CA TYR A 49 2.85 0.72 16.52
C TYR A 49 2.69 1.39 17.90
N LYS A 50 3.02 2.68 18.05
CA LYS A 50 2.82 3.42 19.31
C LYS A 50 1.38 3.40 19.80
N SER A 51 0.40 3.39 18.90
CA SER A 51 -1.00 3.21 19.23
C SER A 51 -1.76 2.58 18.05
N SER A 52 -2.87 1.90 18.33
CA SER A 52 -3.77 1.38 17.30
C SER A 52 -4.31 2.48 16.38
N GLU A 53 -4.56 3.68 16.94
CA GLU A 53 -4.99 4.84 16.17
C GLU A 53 -3.93 5.28 15.16
N LEU A 54 -2.66 5.41 15.58
CA LEU A 54 -1.57 5.77 14.68
C LEU A 54 -1.36 4.71 13.60
N TYR A 55 -1.35 3.44 14.00
CA TYR A 55 -1.23 2.31 13.07
C TYR A 55 -2.33 2.37 12.00
N SER A 56 -3.60 2.49 12.41
CA SER A 56 -4.75 2.51 11.50
C SER A 56 -4.67 3.67 10.50
N LYS A 57 -4.26 4.87 10.95
CA LYS A 57 -4.04 6.02 10.07
C LYS A 57 -2.95 5.74 9.04
N VAL A 58 -1.84 5.15 9.46
CA VAL A 58 -0.71 4.84 8.58
C VAL A 58 -1.10 3.82 7.52
N VAL A 59 -1.71 2.70 7.90
CA VAL A 59 -2.13 1.68 6.91
C VAL A 59 -3.24 2.21 6.00
N LEU A 60 -4.14 3.08 6.48
CA LEU A 60 -5.14 3.72 5.62
C LEU A 60 -4.50 4.61 4.56
N VAL A 61 -3.53 5.45 4.94
CA VAL A 61 -2.82 6.34 4.00
C VAL A 61 -2.14 5.52 2.92
N TRP A 62 -1.42 4.46 3.29
CA TRP A 62 -0.80 3.56 2.32
C TRP A 62 -1.83 2.85 1.44
N GLY A 63 -2.92 2.37 2.02
CA GLY A 63 -4.03 1.77 1.29
C GLY A 63 -4.59 2.69 0.21
N ILE A 64 -4.85 3.96 0.54
CA ILE A 64 -5.35 4.97 -0.41
C ILE A 64 -4.32 5.29 -1.49
N ILE A 65 -3.04 5.41 -1.14
CA ILE A 65 -1.97 5.65 -2.11
C ILE A 65 -1.93 4.52 -3.15
N PHE A 66 -1.87 3.26 -2.70
CA PHE A 66 -1.81 2.13 -3.62
C PHE A 66 -3.12 1.90 -4.38
N LEU A 67 -4.27 2.18 -3.76
CA LEU A 67 -5.56 2.15 -4.44
C LEU A 67 -5.62 3.19 -5.57
N THR A 68 -5.05 4.38 -5.36
CA THR A 68 -4.94 5.41 -6.39
C THR A 68 -4.06 4.94 -7.55
N ILE A 69 -2.91 4.32 -7.27
CA ILE A 69 -2.05 3.72 -8.30
C ILE A 69 -2.78 2.61 -9.06
N LEU A 70 -3.56 1.76 -8.38
CA LEU A 70 -4.37 0.72 -9.00
C LEU A 70 -5.38 1.31 -9.98
N ILE A 71 -6.18 2.28 -9.54
CA ILE A 71 -7.20 2.94 -10.37
C ILE A 71 -6.56 3.61 -11.59
N LEU A 72 -5.48 4.37 -11.38
CA LEU A 72 -4.74 5.00 -12.48
C LEU A 72 -4.11 3.95 -13.41
N GLY A 73 -3.60 2.85 -12.87
CA GLY A 73 -3.06 1.73 -13.65
C GLY A 73 -4.11 1.12 -14.57
N ILE A 74 -5.33 0.88 -14.08
CA ILE A 74 -6.46 0.37 -14.88
C ILE A 74 -6.84 1.39 -15.96
N ILE A 75 -7.08 2.65 -15.58
CA ILE A 75 -7.51 3.71 -16.52
C ILE A 75 -6.48 3.90 -17.64
N THR A 76 -5.20 4.00 -17.29
CA THR A 76 -4.13 4.25 -18.26
C THR A 76 -3.86 3.05 -19.16
N THR A 77 -4.15 1.84 -18.68
CA THR A 77 -4.13 0.61 -19.49
C THR A 77 -5.23 0.63 -20.54
N ILE A 78 -6.47 0.96 -20.14
CA ILE A 78 -7.61 1.04 -21.06
C ILE A 78 -7.41 2.15 -22.10
N LYS A 79 -6.88 3.31 -21.68
CA LYS A 79 -6.61 4.46 -22.58
C LYS A 79 -5.30 4.34 -23.38
N ASP A 80 -4.62 3.21 -23.29
CA ASP A 80 -3.37 2.92 -23.98
C ASP A 80 -2.22 3.95 -23.76
N GLN A 81 -2.18 4.61 -22.60
CA GLN A 81 -1.25 5.70 -22.30
C GLN A 81 0.16 5.22 -21.89
N ASN A 82 0.95 4.78 -22.87
CA ASN A 82 2.26 4.11 -22.68
C ASN A 82 3.28 4.85 -21.81
N ARG A 83 3.35 6.19 -21.90
CA ARG A 83 4.30 6.98 -21.10
C ARG A 83 3.90 7.00 -19.63
N ILE A 84 2.61 7.05 -19.36
CA ILE A 84 2.06 7.14 -18.00
C ILE A 84 2.19 5.79 -17.29
N ILE A 85 1.91 4.67 -17.95
CA ILE A 85 2.04 3.35 -17.31
C ILE A 85 3.49 3.05 -16.88
N ARG A 86 4.48 3.49 -17.66
CA ARG A 86 5.90 3.36 -17.29
C ARG A 86 6.23 4.20 -16.05
N ASN A 87 5.72 5.43 -15.98
CA ASN A 87 5.94 6.30 -14.82
C ASN A 87 5.24 5.74 -13.57
N LEU A 88 4.00 5.26 -13.72
CA LEU A 88 3.26 4.61 -12.63
C LEU A 88 3.98 3.37 -12.12
N PHE A 89 4.55 2.55 -13.00
CA PHE A 89 5.34 1.39 -12.59
C PHE A 89 6.55 1.80 -11.73
N ILE A 90 7.32 2.81 -12.16
CA ILE A 90 8.48 3.30 -11.40
C ILE A 90 8.05 3.86 -10.04
N ILE A 91 7.01 4.70 -10.03
CA ILE A 91 6.45 5.27 -8.80
C ILE A 91 5.96 4.15 -7.87
N ASN A 92 5.29 3.13 -8.41
CA ASN A 92 4.82 1.98 -7.64
C ASN A 92 5.99 1.29 -6.95
N LEU A 93 7.07 0.96 -7.67
CA LEU A 93 8.26 0.34 -7.07
C LEU A 93 8.91 1.21 -5.98
N LEU A 94 9.00 2.52 -6.20
CA LEU A 94 9.54 3.44 -5.19
C LEU A 94 8.67 3.48 -3.93
N LEU A 95 7.35 3.55 -4.09
CA LEU A 95 6.40 3.53 -2.97
C LEU A 95 6.42 2.21 -2.22
N ILE A 96 6.59 1.08 -2.90
CA ILE A 96 6.78 -0.24 -2.28
C ILE A 96 8.06 -0.23 -1.45
N GLY A 97 9.17 0.26 -2.01
CA GLY A 97 10.42 0.40 -1.27
C GLY A 97 10.27 1.25 -0.01
N LEU A 98 9.57 2.39 -0.11
CA LEU A 98 9.30 3.25 1.04
C LEU A 98 8.41 2.57 2.09
N ASN A 99 7.36 1.86 1.66
CA ASN A 99 6.47 1.13 2.55
C ASN A 99 7.22 0.00 3.30
N ILE A 100 8.15 -0.69 2.62
CA ILE A 100 9.01 -1.70 3.23
C ILE A 100 10.00 -1.06 4.20
N ILE A 101 10.71 0.00 3.82
CA ILE A 101 11.68 0.69 4.69
C ILE A 101 10.98 1.18 5.97
N GLN A 102 9.77 1.72 5.83
CA GLN A 102 8.99 2.15 6.97
C GLN A 102 8.73 1.02 7.97
N ALA A 103 8.59 -0.23 7.52
CA ALA A 103 8.39 -1.37 8.42
C ALA A 103 9.63 -1.70 9.29
N PHE A 104 10.75 -1.01 9.09
CA PHE A 104 11.97 -1.11 9.89
C PHE A 104 12.31 0.18 10.66
N LEU A 105 11.48 1.22 10.57
CA LEU A 105 11.65 2.53 11.24
C LEU A 105 10.65 2.71 12.38
#